data_AF-A0A1G3X1N2-F1
#
_entry.id   AF-A0A1G3X1N2-F1
#
_cell.length_a   1.000
_cell.length_b   1.000
_cell.length_c   1.000
_cell.angle_alpha   90.00
_cell.angle_beta   90.00
_cell.angle_gamma   90.00
#
_symmetry.space_group_name_H-M   'P 1'
#
loop_
_entity.id
_entity.type
_entity.pdbx_description
1 polymer ?
#
loop_
_entity_poly.entity_id
_entity_poly.type
_entity_poly.pdbx_seq_one_letter_code
_entity_poly.pdbx_strand_id
1 'polypeptide(L)'
;MKKLVLLLVALFGAFALVGCVSGEVLVDETHDYYATGQFAGWGDAVGNEDFKMTAIARNDERIESIVDETKGAKYIYILEITLPAGDAGWTVTYKINGVETVLNGNLTVKMIRTDLGDEVPNWWGQSPESGEIENLTPETLYVPPFVEENVDMAGGWNDNPAALAAGTYYFVYVKYESSQAFALIAK
;
A
#
# COMPACT_ATOMS: atom_id res chain seq x y z
N MET A 1 -9.18 44.82 29.83
CA MET A 1 -8.52 44.81 28.51
C MET A 1 -7.38 43.79 28.39
N LYS A 2 -6.52 43.58 29.41
CA LYS A 2 -5.42 42.57 29.34
C LYS A 2 -5.86 41.10 29.28
N LYS A 3 -7.03 40.75 29.83
CA LYS A 3 -7.56 39.36 29.81
C LYS A 3 -8.23 38.94 28.49
N LEU A 4 -8.62 39.90 27.63
CA LEU A 4 -9.25 39.59 26.34
C LEU A 4 -8.21 39.28 25.25
N VAL A 5 -7.04 39.93 25.32
CA VAL A 5 -5.94 39.72 24.35
C VAL A 5 -5.32 38.33 24.49
N LEU A 6 -5.21 37.81 25.72
CA LEU A 6 -4.70 36.46 25.95
C LEU A 6 -5.63 35.35 25.42
N LEU A 7 -6.94 35.57 25.43
CA LEU A 7 -7.91 34.60 24.89
C LEU A 7 -7.91 34.58 23.36
N LEU A 8 -7.68 35.72 22.70
CA LEU A 8 -7.53 35.81 21.24
C LEU A 8 -6.21 35.20 20.76
N VAL A 9 -5.10 35.40 21.48
CA VAL A 9 -3.82 34.76 21.12
C VAL A 9 -3.86 33.24 21.35
N ALA A 10 -4.58 32.76 22.37
CA ALA A 10 -4.80 31.33 22.57
C ALA A 10 -5.73 30.71 21.51
N LEU A 11 -6.74 31.45 21.03
CA LEU A 11 -7.63 30.98 19.96
C LEU A 11 -6.90 30.91 18.60
N PHE A 12 -6.08 31.91 18.27
CA PHE A 12 -5.29 31.90 17.02
C PHE A 12 -4.09 30.94 17.07
N GLY A 13 -3.56 30.64 18.26
CA GLY A 13 -2.58 29.56 18.45
C GLY A 13 -3.16 28.15 18.32
N ALA A 14 -4.45 27.98 18.62
CA ALA A 14 -5.13 26.69 18.48
C ALA A 14 -5.54 26.36 17.04
N PHE A 15 -5.79 27.37 16.19
CA PHE A 15 -6.10 27.16 14.77
C PHE A 15 -4.85 26.96 13.88
N ALA A 16 -3.66 27.33 14.36
CA ALA A 16 -2.40 27.09 13.64
C ALA A 16 -1.80 25.69 13.86
N LEU A 17 -2.43 24.87 14.72
CA LEU A 17 -2.02 23.48 15.01
C LEU A 17 -2.93 22.41 14.41
N VAL A 18 -3.95 22.83 13.64
CA VAL A 18 -4.58 21.92 12.68
C VAL A 18 -3.58 21.77 11.54
N GLY A 19 -2.61 20.87 11.72
CA GLY A 19 -1.56 20.62 10.73
C GLY A 19 -2.20 20.31 9.39
N CYS A 20 -2.20 21.29 8.48
CA CYS A 20 -2.67 21.07 7.12
C CYS A 20 -1.87 19.90 6.55
N VAL A 21 -2.57 18.86 6.14
CA VAL A 21 -1.97 17.77 5.38
C VAL A 21 -1.41 18.38 4.10
N SER A 22 -0.11 18.16 3.84
CA SER A 22 0.58 18.77 2.69
C SER A 22 -0.08 18.34 1.37
N GLY A 23 -0.24 19.30 0.46
CA GLY A 23 -0.66 19.06 -0.93
C GLY A 23 0.50 18.83 -1.90
N GLU A 24 1.73 18.73 -1.39
CA GLU A 24 2.90 18.36 -2.16
C GLU A 24 2.83 16.87 -2.55
N VAL A 25 3.01 16.58 -3.84
CA VAL A 25 3.12 15.20 -4.33
C VAL A 25 4.43 14.60 -3.84
N LEU A 26 4.34 13.44 -3.21
CA LEU A 26 5.49 12.76 -2.62
C LEU A 26 5.96 11.65 -3.57
N VAL A 27 7.03 11.92 -4.31
CA VAL A 27 7.52 11.09 -5.43
C VAL A 27 8.93 10.57 -5.17
N ASP A 28 9.21 9.36 -5.66
CA ASP A 28 10.55 8.82 -5.81
C ASP A 28 11.09 9.18 -7.20
N GLU A 29 12.13 10.01 -7.24
CA GLU A 29 12.72 10.51 -8.48
C GLU A 29 13.63 9.47 -9.18
N THR A 30 13.79 8.29 -8.61
CA THR A 30 14.75 7.27 -9.06
C THR A 30 14.14 5.96 -9.52
N HIS A 31 12.86 5.72 -9.24
CA HIS A 31 12.21 4.45 -9.52
C HIS A 31 10.80 4.60 -10.08
N ASP A 32 10.39 3.61 -10.86
CA ASP A 32 9.01 3.38 -11.22
C ASP A 32 8.42 2.22 -10.40
N TYR A 33 7.12 2.30 -10.13
CA TYR A 33 6.38 1.30 -9.34
C TYR A 33 5.18 0.79 -10.13
N TYR A 34 4.97 -0.53 -10.12
CA TYR A 34 3.89 -1.19 -10.83
C TYR A 34 3.09 -2.07 -9.89
N ALA A 35 1.77 -1.96 -9.90
CA ALA A 35 0.91 -2.92 -9.23
C ALA A 35 0.86 -4.19 -10.07
N THR A 36 0.94 -5.35 -9.42
CA THR A 36 0.92 -6.62 -10.13
C THR A 36 0.16 -7.69 -9.36
N GLY A 37 -0.11 -8.79 -10.02
CA GLY A 37 -0.81 -9.96 -9.51
C GLY A 37 -1.29 -10.81 -10.68
N GLN A 38 -2.15 -11.77 -10.39
CA GLN A 38 -2.78 -12.58 -11.44
C GLN A 38 -3.56 -11.71 -12.45
N PHE A 39 -4.15 -10.60 -12.01
CA PHE A 39 -4.90 -9.66 -12.86
C PHE A 39 -4.02 -8.92 -13.89
N ALA A 40 -2.70 -8.83 -13.63
CA ALA A 40 -1.75 -8.09 -14.45
C ALA A 40 -0.73 -8.98 -15.18
N GLY A 41 -0.83 -10.31 -15.03
CA GLY A 41 0.15 -11.25 -15.62
C GLY A 41 1.51 -11.25 -14.92
N TRP A 42 1.60 -10.79 -13.67
CA TRP A 42 2.84 -10.76 -12.89
C TRP A 42 3.92 -9.85 -13.50
N GLY A 43 4.97 -10.44 -14.10
CA GLY A 43 6.06 -9.68 -14.72
C GLY A 43 5.59 -8.78 -15.87
N ASP A 44 4.48 -9.14 -16.50
CA ASP A 44 3.88 -8.39 -17.63
C ASP A 44 3.33 -7.01 -17.23
N ALA A 45 3.28 -6.70 -15.93
CA ALA A 45 2.90 -5.37 -15.43
C ALA A 45 3.94 -4.29 -15.76
N VAL A 46 5.22 -4.67 -15.89
CA VAL A 46 6.33 -3.73 -16.05
C VAL A 46 6.34 -3.16 -17.48
N GLY A 47 6.46 -1.84 -17.59
CA GLY A 47 6.34 -1.14 -18.87
C GLY A 47 4.90 -1.01 -19.39
N ASN A 48 3.91 -1.55 -18.67
CA ASN A 48 2.50 -1.35 -18.95
C ASN A 48 1.94 -0.21 -18.10
N GLU A 49 1.60 0.91 -18.75
CA GLU A 49 1.07 2.11 -18.08
C GLU A 49 -0.27 1.87 -17.35
N ASP A 50 -1.05 0.85 -17.75
CA ASP A 50 -2.29 0.48 -17.05
C ASP A 50 -2.01 -0.03 -15.62
N PHE A 51 -0.79 -0.50 -15.37
CA PHE A 51 -0.35 -1.04 -14.09
C PHE A 51 0.68 -0.16 -13.39
N LYS A 52 1.08 0.95 -13.99
CA LYS A 52 2.03 1.90 -13.41
C LYS A 52 1.36 2.75 -12.33
N MET A 53 1.91 2.70 -11.12
CA MET A 53 1.38 3.46 -9.99
C MET A 53 1.73 4.95 -10.12
N THR A 54 0.82 5.80 -9.66
CA THR A 54 0.97 7.26 -9.72
C THR A 54 1.33 7.82 -8.34
N ALA A 55 2.34 8.68 -8.27
CA ALA A 55 2.69 9.39 -7.04
C ALA A 55 1.59 10.39 -6.65
N ILE A 56 1.28 10.50 -5.36
CA ILE A 56 0.23 11.38 -4.83
C ILE A 56 0.68 12.20 -3.63
N ALA A 57 -0.11 13.22 -3.30
CA ALA A 57 0.03 13.97 -2.08
C ALA A 57 -0.69 13.29 -0.92
N ARG A 58 -0.32 13.64 0.32
CA ARG A 58 -0.99 13.10 1.52
C ARG A 58 -2.45 13.52 1.64
N ASN A 59 -2.84 14.64 1.02
CA ASN A 59 -4.21 15.14 1.07
C ASN A 59 -5.10 14.63 -0.07
N ASP A 60 -4.63 13.63 -0.84
CA ASP A 60 -5.44 12.97 -1.86
C ASP A 60 -6.66 12.30 -1.21
N GLU A 61 -7.86 12.61 -1.71
CA GLU A 61 -9.12 12.12 -1.13
C GLU A 61 -9.23 10.59 -1.14
N ARG A 62 -8.55 9.92 -2.07
CA ARG A 62 -8.62 8.46 -2.22
C ARG A 62 -7.92 7.70 -1.09
N ILE A 63 -7.10 8.38 -0.30
CA ILE A 63 -6.39 7.81 0.85
C ILE A 63 -6.88 8.40 2.18
N GLU A 64 -8.04 9.05 2.21
CA GLU A 64 -8.55 9.72 3.41
C GLU A 64 -8.65 8.79 4.63
N SER A 65 -8.95 7.51 4.42
CA SER A 65 -9.09 6.50 5.48
C SER A 65 -7.77 6.13 6.15
N ILE A 66 -6.63 6.42 5.51
CA ILE A 66 -5.29 6.09 6.01
C ILE A 66 -4.38 7.33 6.15
N VAL A 67 -4.94 8.53 6.03
CA VAL A 67 -4.15 9.77 5.93
C VAL A 67 -3.29 10.01 7.18
N ASP A 68 -3.76 9.59 8.35
CA ASP A 68 -3.04 9.75 9.60
C ASP A 68 -1.83 8.80 9.69
N GLU A 69 -1.95 7.60 9.13
CA GLU A 69 -0.93 6.58 9.02
C GLU A 69 0.19 7.04 8.08
N THR A 70 -0.12 7.82 7.03
CA THR A 70 0.89 8.33 6.08
C THR A 70 1.78 9.45 6.62
N LYS A 71 1.68 9.82 7.90
CA LYS A 71 2.53 10.87 8.50
C LYS A 71 4.02 10.48 8.40
N GLY A 72 4.83 11.37 7.82
CA GLY A 72 6.26 11.13 7.63
C GLY A 72 6.58 10.25 6.42
N ALA A 73 5.62 10.00 5.54
CA ALA A 73 5.89 9.37 4.24
C ALA A 73 6.90 10.19 3.44
N LYS A 74 7.85 9.50 2.81
CA LYS A 74 8.76 10.04 1.80
C LYS A 74 8.10 10.13 0.44
N TYR A 75 7.38 9.08 0.07
CA TYR A 75 6.63 8.99 -1.17
C TYR A 75 5.43 8.07 -1.00
N ILE A 76 4.38 8.37 -1.75
CA ILE A 76 3.10 7.66 -1.72
C ILE A 76 2.67 7.43 -3.16
N TYR A 77 2.41 6.17 -3.50
CA TYR A 77 1.95 5.77 -4.83
C TYR A 77 0.60 5.08 -4.74
N ILE A 78 -0.24 5.29 -5.75
CA ILE A 78 -1.58 4.71 -5.84
C ILE A 78 -1.85 4.16 -7.24
N LEU A 79 -2.61 3.08 -7.32
CA LEU A 79 -3.25 2.63 -8.55
C LEU A 79 -4.65 2.10 -8.25
N GLU A 80 -5.60 2.38 -9.13
CA GLU A 80 -6.90 1.68 -9.11
C GLU A 80 -6.76 0.32 -9.79
N ILE A 81 -7.06 -0.76 -9.07
CA ILE A 81 -7.03 -2.13 -9.58
C ILE A 81 -8.38 -2.80 -9.44
N THR A 82 -8.68 -3.76 -10.31
CA THR A 82 -9.87 -4.61 -10.20
C THR A 82 -9.46 -6.07 -10.07
N LEU A 83 -9.85 -6.67 -8.95
CA LEU A 83 -9.60 -8.07 -8.64
C LEU A 83 -10.86 -8.89 -8.96
N PRO A 84 -10.84 -9.77 -9.97
CA PRO A 84 -12.04 -10.45 -10.43
C PRO A 84 -12.47 -11.58 -9.47
N ALA A 85 -13.78 -11.82 -9.39
CA ALA A 85 -14.35 -12.93 -8.61
C ALA A 85 -14.25 -14.30 -9.30
N GLY A 86 -13.79 -14.33 -10.56
CA GLY A 86 -13.59 -15.56 -11.31
C GLY A 86 -12.48 -16.42 -10.73
N ASP A 87 -12.42 -17.68 -11.15
CA ASP A 87 -11.37 -18.59 -10.71
C ASP A 87 -10.06 -18.36 -11.48
N ALA A 88 -8.96 -18.14 -10.76
CA ALA A 88 -7.61 -18.11 -11.33
C ALA A 88 -7.08 -19.50 -11.72
N GLY A 89 -7.73 -20.58 -11.28
CA GLY A 89 -7.26 -21.96 -11.45
C GLY A 89 -6.24 -22.37 -10.39
N TRP A 90 -5.99 -21.52 -9.39
CA TRP A 90 -5.15 -21.78 -8.23
C TRP A 90 -5.61 -20.94 -7.03
N THR A 91 -5.17 -21.34 -5.84
CA THR A 91 -5.51 -20.68 -4.57
C THR A 91 -4.26 -20.52 -3.70
N VAL A 92 -4.35 -19.61 -2.74
CA VAL A 92 -3.39 -19.49 -1.64
C VAL A 92 -4.12 -19.77 -0.34
N THR A 93 -3.47 -20.51 0.55
CA THR A 93 -4.03 -20.83 1.87
C THR A 93 -3.15 -20.21 2.96
N TYR A 94 -3.76 -19.40 3.82
CA TYR A 94 -3.12 -18.82 4.98
C TYR A 94 -3.90 -19.11 6.25
N LYS A 95 -3.20 -19.20 7.38
CA LYS A 95 -3.80 -19.21 8.70
C LYS A 95 -3.91 -17.79 9.25
N ILE A 96 -4.97 -17.09 8.88
CA ILE A 96 -5.21 -15.70 9.28
C ILE A 96 -5.94 -15.69 10.61
N ASN A 97 -5.37 -15.03 11.64
CA ASN A 97 -5.95 -15.00 12.99
C ASN A 97 -6.30 -16.39 13.55
N GLY A 98 -5.48 -17.39 13.22
CA GLY A 98 -5.67 -18.77 13.65
C GLY A 98 -6.63 -19.60 12.79
N VAL A 99 -7.26 -19.01 11.76
CA VAL A 99 -8.25 -19.66 10.90
C VAL A 99 -7.66 -19.90 9.51
N GLU A 100 -7.75 -21.14 9.03
CA GLU A 100 -7.39 -21.48 7.65
C GLU A 100 -8.33 -20.76 6.68
N THR A 101 -7.74 -19.92 5.84
CA THR A 101 -8.42 -19.05 4.88
C THR A 101 -7.86 -19.34 3.51
N VAL A 102 -8.73 -19.81 2.61
CA VAL A 102 -8.38 -20.11 1.21
C VAL A 102 -8.81 -18.94 0.35
N LEU A 103 -7.85 -18.31 -0.33
CA LEU A 103 -8.04 -17.15 -1.18
C LEU A 103 -7.80 -17.54 -2.63
N ASN A 104 -8.64 -17.04 -3.53
CA ASN A 104 -8.45 -17.26 -4.97
C ASN A 104 -7.18 -16.52 -5.45
N GLY A 105 -6.43 -17.13 -6.37
CA GLY A 105 -5.24 -16.51 -6.97
C GLY A 105 -5.50 -15.13 -7.59
N ASN A 106 -6.71 -14.88 -8.08
CA ASN A 106 -7.13 -13.57 -8.62
C ASN A 106 -7.17 -12.45 -7.58
N LEU A 107 -7.14 -12.78 -6.29
CA LEU A 107 -7.12 -11.80 -5.20
C LEU A 107 -5.70 -11.40 -4.81
N THR A 108 -4.67 -12.04 -5.38
CA THR A 108 -3.28 -11.71 -5.06
C THR A 108 -2.86 -10.38 -5.66
N VAL A 109 -2.12 -9.61 -4.87
CA VAL A 109 -1.60 -8.29 -5.22
C VAL A 109 -0.18 -8.15 -4.70
N LYS A 110 0.72 -7.67 -5.56
CA LYS A 110 2.10 -7.32 -5.27
C LYS A 110 2.45 -5.99 -5.93
N MET A 111 3.63 -5.48 -5.62
CA MET A 111 4.21 -4.34 -6.29
C MET A 111 5.57 -4.73 -6.86
N ILE A 112 5.90 -4.23 -8.05
CA ILE A 112 7.23 -4.33 -8.64
C ILE A 112 7.84 -2.93 -8.66
N ARG A 113 9.15 -2.85 -8.45
CA ARG A 113 9.93 -1.63 -8.67
C ARG A 113 10.98 -1.86 -9.76
N THR A 114 11.17 -0.85 -10.60
CA THR A 114 12.29 -0.75 -11.55
C THR A 114 13.08 0.54 -11.31
N ASP A 115 14.28 0.63 -11.84
CA ASP A 115 14.94 1.93 -11.99
C ASP A 115 14.12 2.78 -12.99
N LEU A 116 14.09 4.10 -12.80
CA LEU A 116 13.28 5.01 -13.61
C LEU A 116 13.58 4.83 -15.11
N GLY A 117 12.56 4.50 -15.89
CA GLY A 117 12.68 4.27 -17.34
C GLY A 117 13.32 2.93 -17.75
N ASP A 118 13.58 2.03 -16.80
CA ASP A 118 13.98 0.64 -17.06
C ASP A 118 12.75 -0.29 -17.02
N GLU A 119 12.86 -1.42 -17.70
CA GLU A 119 11.86 -2.49 -17.78
C GLU A 119 12.29 -3.75 -17.00
N VAL A 120 13.44 -3.71 -16.32
CA VAL A 120 13.93 -4.83 -15.51
C VAL A 120 13.56 -4.63 -14.04
N PRO A 121 12.74 -5.53 -13.44
CA PRO A 121 12.48 -5.52 -12.00
C PRO A 121 13.76 -5.62 -11.18
N ASN A 122 13.94 -4.70 -10.24
CA ASN A 122 15.06 -4.74 -9.29
C ASN A 122 14.60 -4.96 -7.84
N TRP A 123 13.29 -5.12 -7.62
CA TRP A 123 12.68 -5.38 -6.31
C TRP A 123 11.21 -5.81 -6.47
N TRP A 124 10.78 -6.73 -5.59
CA TRP A 124 9.39 -7.20 -5.50
C TRP A 124 8.83 -7.01 -4.09
N GLY A 125 7.59 -6.54 -4.03
CA GLY A 125 6.86 -6.31 -2.78
C GLY A 125 6.39 -7.61 -2.17
N GLN A 126 6.82 -7.82 -0.91
CA GLN A 126 6.82 -9.09 -0.18
C GLN A 126 7.76 -10.12 -0.85
N SER A 127 9.03 -9.77 -0.91
CA SER A 127 10.17 -10.65 -1.22
C SER A 127 11.34 -10.40 -0.24
N PRO A 128 12.31 -11.30 -0.08
CA PRO A 128 13.38 -11.17 0.93
C PRO A 128 14.15 -9.84 0.86
N GLU A 129 14.39 -9.33 -0.35
CA GLU A 129 15.06 -8.05 -0.59
C GLU A 129 14.21 -6.83 -0.20
N SER A 130 12.90 -7.02 -0.03
CA SER A 130 12.00 -5.92 0.28
C SER A 130 12.04 -5.45 1.71
N GLY A 131 12.40 -6.35 2.64
CA GLY A 131 12.14 -6.13 4.06
C GLY A 131 10.65 -6.21 4.36
N GLU A 132 10.32 -5.97 5.62
CA GLU A 132 8.94 -6.02 6.10
C GLU A 132 8.06 -4.96 5.41
N ILE A 133 6.81 -5.35 5.14
CA ILE A 133 5.76 -4.47 4.63
C ILE A 133 4.62 -4.47 5.63
N GLU A 134 4.33 -3.30 6.19
CA GLU A 134 3.21 -3.11 7.10
C GLU A 134 1.88 -3.09 6.33
N ASN A 135 0.79 -3.46 6.98
CA ASN A 135 -0.55 -3.45 6.39
C ASN A 135 -1.41 -2.36 7.03
N LEU A 136 -1.80 -1.36 6.24
CA LEU A 136 -2.62 -0.24 6.72
C LEU A 136 -4.12 -0.51 6.66
N THR A 137 -4.55 -1.57 5.96
CA THR A 137 -5.97 -1.93 5.78
C THR A 137 -6.18 -3.44 6.00
N PRO A 138 -5.95 -3.96 7.22
CA PRO A 138 -6.07 -5.40 7.53
C PRO A 138 -7.48 -5.97 7.32
N GLU A 139 -8.50 -5.11 7.21
CA GLU A 139 -9.89 -5.48 6.91
C GLU A 139 -10.16 -5.79 5.44
N THR A 140 -9.28 -5.37 4.53
CA THR A 140 -9.42 -5.63 3.08
C THR A 140 -8.23 -6.38 2.49
N LEU A 141 -7.04 -6.25 3.08
CA LEU A 141 -5.79 -6.83 2.63
C LEU A 141 -5.24 -7.77 3.69
N TYR A 142 -4.73 -8.91 3.27
CA TYR A 142 -3.80 -9.72 4.05
C TYR A 142 -2.39 -9.54 3.50
N VAL A 143 -1.44 -9.20 4.37
CA VAL A 143 -0.01 -9.19 4.08
C VAL A 143 0.63 -10.27 4.96
N PRO A 144 1.26 -11.31 4.38
CA PRO A 144 1.96 -12.33 5.16
C PRO A 144 3.04 -11.73 6.07
N PRO A 145 3.32 -12.35 7.23
CA PRO A 145 4.40 -11.88 8.10
C PRO A 145 5.76 -11.98 7.40
N PHE A 146 6.68 -11.07 7.74
CA PHE A 146 8.02 -11.07 7.17
C PHE A 146 8.95 -12.04 7.90
N VAL A 147 8.74 -13.33 7.66
CA VAL A 147 9.52 -14.43 8.24
C VAL A 147 10.01 -15.39 7.16
N GLU A 148 11.19 -15.97 7.35
CA GLU A 148 11.75 -16.98 6.44
C GLU A 148 11.01 -18.33 6.57
N GLU A 149 10.80 -18.79 7.79
CA GLU A 149 10.18 -20.07 8.08
C GLU A 149 8.69 -19.90 8.41
N ASN A 150 7.82 -20.42 7.54
CA ASN A 150 6.36 -20.37 7.71
C ASN A 150 5.86 -21.54 8.60
N VAL A 151 6.18 -21.48 9.89
CA VAL A 151 5.83 -22.55 10.85
C VAL A 151 4.34 -22.61 11.20
N ASP A 152 3.64 -21.48 11.18
CA ASP A 152 2.24 -21.37 11.60
C ASP A 152 1.24 -21.35 10.43
N MET A 153 1.72 -21.56 9.20
CA MET A 153 0.96 -21.43 7.96
C MET A 153 0.39 -20.03 7.70
N ALA A 154 0.92 -18.99 8.35
CA ALA A 154 0.56 -17.59 8.11
C ALA A 154 1.15 -17.04 6.78
N GLY A 155 2.07 -17.77 6.16
CA GLY A 155 2.87 -17.29 5.04
C GLY A 155 4.23 -16.75 5.54
N GLY A 156 5.03 -16.26 4.61
CA GLY A 156 6.37 -15.72 4.89
C GLY A 156 6.76 -14.59 3.95
N TRP A 157 8.05 -14.25 3.98
CA TRP A 157 8.61 -13.08 3.29
C TRP A 157 8.59 -13.12 1.75
N ASN A 158 8.13 -14.21 1.14
CA ASN A 158 8.06 -14.37 -0.32
C ASN A 158 6.66 -14.76 -0.81
N ASP A 159 5.72 -14.91 0.12
CA ASP A 159 4.33 -15.24 -0.18
C ASP A 159 3.57 -14.00 -0.69
N ASN A 160 2.41 -14.20 -1.33
CA ASN A 160 1.67 -13.12 -1.94
C ASN A 160 0.72 -12.42 -0.96
N PRO A 161 0.78 -11.09 -0.81
CA PRO A 161 -0.35 -10.34 -0.27
C PRO A 161 -1.61 -10.62 -1.09
N ALA A 162 -2.76 -10.61 -0.43
CA ALA A 162 -4.02 -10.96 -1.06
C ALA A 162 -5.18 -10.17 -0.47
N ALA A 163 -6.07 -9.69 -1.34
CA ALA A 163 -7.35 -9.13 -0.92
C ALA A 163 -8.23 -10.21 -0.29
N LEU A 164 -9.03 -9.80 0.69
CA LEU A 164 -9.98 -10.70 1.36
C LEU A 164 -11.27 -10.93 0.54
N ALA A 165 -11.49 -10.12 -0.49
CA ALA A 165 -12.61 -10.26 -1.41
C ALA A 165 -12.29 -9.70 -2.81
N ALA A 166 -13.02 -10.15 -3.83
CA ALA A 166 -13.00 -9.54 -5.16
C ALA A 166 -13.62 -8.14 -5.12
N GLY A 167 -13.18 -7.24 -6.00
CA GLY A 167 -13.65 -5.86 -6.03
C GLY A 167 -12.71 -4.91 -6.74
N THR A 168 -13.09 -3.64 -6.78
CA THR A 168 -12.23 -2.55 -7.23
C THR A 168 -11.65 -1.84 -6.02
N TYR A 169 -10.34 -1.59 -6.04
CA TYR A 169 -9.60 -1.05 -4.92
C TYR A 169 -8.60 0.00 -5.39
N TYR A 170 -8.27 0.93 -4.50
CA TYR A 170 -7.02 1.67 -4.57
C TYR A 170 -5.93 0.89 -3.86
N PHE A 171 -4.97 0.36 -4.63
CA PHE A 171 -3.74 -0.19 -4.08
C PHE A 171 -2.74 0.93 -3.83
N VAL A 172 -2.35 1.09 -2.57
CA VAL A 172 -1.49 2.18 -2.12
C VAL A 172 -0.18 1.61 -1.58
N TYR A 173 0.92 2.22 -1.99
CA TYR A 173 2.23 2.01 -1.41
C TYR A 173 2.70 3.27 -0.68
N VAL A 174 3.19 3.10 0.53
CA VAL A 174 3.77 4.17 1.34
C VAL A 174 5.19 3.80 1.73
N LYS A 175 6.16 4.66 1.42
CA LYS A 175 7.52 4.54 1.94
C LYS A 175 7.77 5.56 3.05
N TYR A 176 8.35 5.09 4.15
CA TYR A 176 8.88 5.93 5.23
C TYR A 176 10.42 5.90 5.24
N GLU A 177 11.04 6.62 6.18
CA GLU A 177 12.49 6.61 6.38
C GLU A 177 13.06 5.19 6.54
N SER A 178 12.45 4.37 7.40
CA SER A 178 12.96 3.05 7.78
C SER A 178 11.99 1.89 7.56
N SER A 179 10.74 2.16 7.21
CA SER A 179 9.70 1.15 6.97
C SER A 179 8.93 1.45 5.69
N GLN A 180 7.96 0.60 5.38
CA GLN A 180 7.07 0.78 4.25
C GLN A 180 5.77 0.02 4.50
N ALA A 181 4.72 0.38 3.78
CA ALA A 181 3.41 -0.21 3.99
C ALA A 181 2.62 -0.35 2.69
N PHE A 182 1.71 -1.31 2.67
CA PHE A 182 0.65 -1.45 1.69
C PHE A 182 -0.71 -1.13 2.30
N ALA A 183 -1.60 -0.62 1.46
CA ALA A 183 -3.01 -0.52 1.73
C ALA A 183 -3.81 -0.94 0.50
N LEU A 184 -5.00 -1.48 0.71
CA LEU A 184 -5.95 -1.83 -0.33
C LEU A 184 -7.33 -1.24 0.02
N ILE A 185 -7.56 0.01 -0.36
CA ILE A 185 -8.76 0.75 0.03
C ILE A 185 -9.89 0.40 -0.95
N ALA A 186 -11.02 -0.09 -0.45
CA ALA A 186 -12.18 -0.37 -1.29
C ALA A 186 -12.73 0.93 -1.90
N LYS A 187 -13.06 0.90 -3.19
CA LYS A 187 -13.66 2.04 -3.92
C LYS A 187 -15.18 2.04 -3.81
#